data_AF-A0AAU3B080-F1
#
_entry.id   AF-A0AAU3B080-F1
#
_cell.length_a   1.000
_cell.length_b   1.000
_cell.length_c   1.000
_cell.angle_alpha   90.00
_cell.angle_beta   90.00
_cell.angle_gamma   90.00
#
_symmetry.space_group_name_H-M   'P 1'
#
loop_
_entity.id
_entity.type
_entity.pdbx_description
1 polymer ?
#
loop_
_entity_poly.entity_id
_entity_poly.type
_entity_poly.pdbx_seq_one_letter_code
_entity_poly.pdbx_strand_id
1 'polypeptide(L)'
;MLRFKSITVAAVGVGVAAAGLLASAGPAAAGTNGQQVSVSTRWSDQIRICGRNQADEEACTGWIDSPNDWTSLPGWWWKGELIIQGYERENGMYRVGYCDVEPSQPSDWTQCQLFGTL
;
A
#
# COMPACT_ATOMS: atom_id res chain seq x y z
N MET A 1 65.30 -33.57 -27.65
CA MET A 1 64.10 -34.04 -28.40
C MET A 1 62.94 -34.00 -27.39
N LEU A 2 61.83 -33.28 -27.52
CA LEU A 2 61.11 -32.61 -28.61
C LEU A 2 60.73 -31.17 -28.18
N ARG A 3 60.72 -30.23 -29.13
CA ARG A 3 60.15 -28.88 -28.99
C ARG A 3 58.69 -28.92 -29.43
N PHE A 4 57.77 -28.33 -28.67
CA PHE A 4 56.40 -28.09 -29.12
C PHE A 4 56.10 -26.60 -29.13
N LYS A 5 55.61 -26.15 -30.29
CA LYS A 5 55.36 -24.76 -30.67
C LYS A 5 54.07 -24.24 -30.01
N SER A 6 54.10 -22.96 -29.66
CA SER A 6 52.96 -22.16 -29.21
C SER A 6 51.81 -22.17 -30.21
N ILE A 7 50.57 -22.29 -29.72
CA ILE A 7 49.34 -22.01 -30.45
C ILE A 7 48.63 -20.83 -29.76
N THR A 8 48.26 -19.87 -30.58
CA THR A 8 47.73 -18.54 -30.24
C THR A 8 46.24 -18.56 -29.86
N VAL A 9 45.95 -17.78 -28.81
CA VAL A 9 44.72 -17.06 -28.38
C VAL A 9 43.52 -17.03 -29.34
N ALA A 10 42.31 -17.32 -28.83
CA ALA A 10 41.17 -16.37 -28.72
C ALA A 10 39.84 -17.09 -28.42
N ALA A 11 39.31 -16.92 -27.21
CA ALA A 11 37.88 -17.00 -26.96
C ALA A 11 37.55 -15.98 -25.85
N VAL A 12 37.10 -14.80 -26.27
CA VAL A 12 36.49 -13.81 -25.38
C VAL A 12 35.15 -14.39 -24.92
N GLY A 13 35.17 -15.09 -23.79
CA GLY A 13 33.96 -15.49 -23.08
C GLY A 13 33.60 -14.39 -22.08
N VAL A 14 32.68 -13.50 -22.46
CA VAL A 14 32.01 -12.62 -21.49
C VAL A 14 31.09 -13.50 -20.64
N GLY A 15 31.63 -14.05 -19.57
CA GLY A 15 30.83 -14.68 -18.52
C GLY A 15 30.15 -13.58 -17.72
N VAL A 16 28.90 -13.26 -18.07
CA VAL A 16 28.07 -12.36 -17.28
C VAL A 16 27.86 -12.98 -15.91
N ALA A 17 28.38 -12.34 -14.87
CA ALA A 17 28.11 -12.69 -13.48
C ALA A 17 26.64 -12.41 -13.18
N ALA A 18 25.78 -13.43 -13.28
CA ALA A 18 24.41 -13.36 -12.81
C ALA A 18 24.34 -13.69 -11.31
N ALA A 19 24.97 -12.85 -10.47
CA ALA A 19 24.67 -12.79 -9.05
C ALA A 19 23.48 -11.84 -8.86
N GLY A 20 22.29 -12.30 -9.24
CA GLY A 20 21.06 -11.52 -9.21
C GLY A 20 20.17 -11.92 -8.05
N LEU A 21 20.45 -11.36 -6.87
CA LEU A 21 19.49 -11.01 -5.82
C LEU A 21 18.27 -11.93 -5.67
N LEU A 22 18.42 -13.04 -4.94
CA LEU A 22 17.32 -13.49 -4.09
C LEU A 22 17.20 -12.47 -2.94
N ALA A 23 16.73 -11.26 -3.29
CA ALA A 23 16.16 -10.37 -2.31
C ALA A 23 14.91 -11.09 -1.83
N SER A 24 15.05 -11.81 -0.72
CA SER A 24 13.93 -12.08 0.16
C SER A 24 13.21 -10.74 0.31
N ALA A 25 12.05 -10.60 -0.33
CA ALA A 25 11.03 -9.77 0.23
C ALA A 25 10.76 -10.41 1.60
N GLY A 26 11.50 -9.97 2.61
CA GLY A 26 11.13 -10.25 3.98
C GLY A 26 9.67 -9.82 4.13
N PRO A 27 8.92 -10.40 5.08
CA PRO A 27 7.66 -9.77 5.46
C PRO A 27 7.98 -8.29 5.66
N ALA A 28 7.33 -7.41 4.89
CA ALA A 28 7.42 -5.99 5.15
C ALA A 28 7.17 -5.86 6.65
N ALA A 29 8.17 -5.34 7.39
CA ALA A 29 8.06 -5.23 8.82
C ALA A 29 6.80 -4.40 9.06
N ALA A 30 5.75 -5.05 9.54
CA ALA A 30 4.46 -4.42 9.73
C ALA A 30 4.69 -3.14 10.52
N GLY A 31 4.27 -2.01 9.94
CA GLY A 31 4.55 -0.69 10.49
C GLY A 31 4.11 -0.65 11.94
N THR A 32 5.04 -0.55 12.88
CA THR A 32 4.76 -0.59 14.33
C THR A 32 4.07 0.68 14.84
N ASN A 33 3.47 1.46 13.95
CA ASN A 33 2.87 2.77 14.23
C ASN A 33 1.84 3.13 13.15
N GLY A 34 0.75 2.37 13.10
CA GLY A 34 -0.39 2.58 12.20
C GLY A 34 -0.50 1.56 11.06
N GLN A 35 -1.60 1.64 10.32
CA GLN A 35 -1.87 0.78 9.16
C GLN A 35 -2.42 1.55 7.98
N GLN A 36 -2.28 0.94 6.81
CA GLN A 36 -3.00 1.31 5.62
C GLN A 36 -4.46 0.85 5.73
N VAL A 37 -5.35 1.50 5.00
CA VAL A 37 -6.79 1.21 5.09
C VAL A 37 -7.36 0.80 3.75
N SER A 38 -8.24 -0.18 3.80
CA SER A 38 -9.14 -0.53 2.69
C SER A 38 -10.57 -0.23 3.13
N VAL A 39 -11.22 0.68 2.44
CA VAL A 39 -12.56 1.18 2.78
C VAL A 39 -13.59 0.50 1.90
N SER A 40 -14.67 -0.02 2.49
CA SER A 40 -15.86 -0.43 1.74
C SER A 40 -16.58 0.82 1.25
N THR A 41 -16.74 0.96 -0.07
CA THR A 41 -17.22 2.16 -0.76
C THR A 41 -18.49 1.91 -1.59
N ARG A 42 -19.18 0.80 -1.35
CA ARG A 42 -20.34 0.28 -2.10
C ARG A 42 -21.41 1.32 -2.51
N TRP A 43 -21.54 2.43 -1.80
CA TRP A 43 -22.50 3.50 -2.10
C TRP A 43 -21.86 4.87 -2.29
N SER A 44 -20.61 4.93 -2.70
CA SER A 44 -19.91 6.20 -2.89
C SER A 44 -18.98 6.09 -4.08
N ASP A 45 -19.09 7.05 -4.99
CA ASP A 45 -18.20 7.19 -6.14
C ASP A 45 -16.87 7.80 -5.75
N GLN A 46 -16.85 8.55 -4.64
CA GLN A 46 -15.66 9.16 -4.09
C GLN A 46 -15.65 9.06 -2.57
N ILE A 47 -14.46 8.90 -2.01
CA ILE A 47 -14.23 8.95 -0.57
C ILE A 47 -13.15 9.95 -0.17
N ARG A 48 -13.23 10.41 1.07
CA ARG A 48 -12.19 11.20 1.72
C ARG A 48 -11.99 10.69 3.14
N ILE A 49 -10.75 10.48 3.54
CA ILE A 49 -10.40 9.97 4.87
C ILE A 49 -9.67 11.07 5.63
N CYS A 50 -10.08 11.31 6.87
CA CYS A 50 -9.45 12.26 7.78
C CYS A 50 -9.18 11.58 9.12
N GLY A 51 -8.08 11.94 9.78
CA GLY A 51 -7.76 11.52 11.13
C GLY A 51 -6.27 11.58 11.36
N ARG A 52 -5.80 10.76 12.31
CA ARG A 52 -4.41 10.80 12.75
C ARG A 52 -3.51 9.86 11.95
N ASN A 53 -2.45 10.41 11.39
CA ASN A 53 -1.45 9.64 10.65
C ASN A 53 -0.41 8.98 11.59
N GLN A 54 0.53 8.22 11.03
CA GLN A 54 1.62 7.60 11.78
C GLN A 54 2.51 8.59 12.54
N ALA A 55 2.59 9.85 12.11
CA ALA A 55 3.37 10.89 12.75
C ALA A 55 2.64 11.63 13.88
N ASP A 56 1.46 11.15 14.32
CA ASP A 56 0.58 11.83 15.28
C ASP A 56 0.02 13.18 14.79
N GLU A 57 0.00 13.40 13.47
CA GLU A 57 -0.56 14.60 12.86
C GLU A 57 -1.96 14.35 12.31
N GLU A 58 -2.85 15.32 12.48
CA GLU A 58 -4.18 15.31 11.84
C GLU A 58 -4.02 15.60 10.35
N ALA A 59 -4.46 14.67 9.51
CA ALA A 59 -4.38 14.77 8.06
C ALA A 59 -5.70 14.34 7.41
N CYS A 60 -5.93 14.86 6.22
CA CYS A 60 -7.01 14.41 5.35
C CYS A 60 -6.46 14.08 3.98
N THR A 61 -6.96 13.03 3.36
CA THR A 61 -6.80 12.83 1.93
C THR A 61 -7.57 13.91 1.15
N GLY A 62 -7.27 14.01 -0.14
CA GLY A 62 -8.24 14.58 -1.10
C GLY A 62 -9.44 13.64 -1.28
N TRP A 63 -10.38 14.03 -2.14
CA TRP A 63 -11.39 13.11 -2.65
C TRP A 63 -10.73 12.11 -3.61
N ILE A 64 -10.94 10.83 -3.35
CA ILE A 64 -10.38 9.70 -4.07
C ILE A 64 -11.52 8.96 -4.74
N ASP A 65 -11.41 8.69 -6.04
CA ASP A 65 -12.40 7.90 -6.76
C ASP A 65 -12.44 6.46 -6.23
N SER A 66 -13.65 5.95 -6.00
CA SER A 66 -13.93 4.63 -5.45
C SER A 66 -14.85 3.81 -6.36
N PRO A 67 -14.39 3.44 -7.57
CA PRO A 67 -15.25 2.81 -8.59
C PRO A 67 -15.67 1.37 -8.28
N ASN A 68 -15.14 0.79 -7.20
CA ASN A 68 -15.42 -0.58 -6.78
C ASN A 68 -16.04 -0.59 -5.38
N ASP A 69 -16.53 -1.75 -4.94
CA ASP A 69 -17.07 -1.94 -3.59
C ASP A 69 -16.04 -1.70 -2.48
N TRP A 70 -14.75 -1.78 -2.81
CA TRP A 70 -13.65 -1.53 -1.89
C TRP A 70 -12.58 -0.66 -2.55
N THR A 71 -12.06 0.28 -1.77
CA THR A 71 -10.99 1.19 -2.17
C THR A 71 -9.84 1.08 -1.18
N SER A 72 -8.71 0.57 -1.65
CA SER A 72 -7.47 0.49 -0.86
C SER A 72 -6.64 1.75 -1.06
N LEU A 73 -6.09 2.29 0.02
CA LEU A 73 -5.26 3.49 0.00
C LEU A 73 -3.81 3.16 0.40
N PRO A 74 -3.02 2.60 -0.52
CA PRO A 74 -1.63 2.31 -0.22
C PRO A 74 -0.82 3.60 -0.03
N GLY A 75 0.19 3.55 0.84
CA GLY A 75 1.09 4.68 1.13
C GLY A 75 0.57 5.68 2.15
N TRP A 76 -0.67 5.55 2.62
CA TRP A 76 -1.22 6.30 3.75
C TRP A 76 -1.27 5.43 5.00
N TRP A 77 -0.70 5.90 6.11
CA TRP A 77 -0.64 5.15 7.36
C TRP A 77 -1.39 5.91 8.44
N TRP A 78 -2.34 5.25 9.07
CA TRP A 78 -3.28 5.83 10.01
C TRP A 78 -3.24 5.12 11.36
N LYS A 79 -3.65 5.80 12.42
CA LYS A 79 -3.85 5.20 13.74
C LYS A 79 -4.98 5.89 14.50
N GLY A 80 -5.64 5.14 15.37
CA GLY A 80 -6.83 5.58 16.10
C GLY A 80 -8.04 5.79 15.19
N GLU A 81 -8.96 6.64 15.63
CA GLU A 81 -10.21 6.90 14.92
C GLU A 81 -9.98 7.70 13.63
N LEU A 82 -10.58 7.21 12.55
CA LEU A 82 -10.69 7.86 11.26
C LEU A 82 -12.13 8.24 10.97
N ILE A 83 -12.29 9.42 10.35
CA ILE A 83 -13.54 9.88 9.74
C ILE A 83 -13.46 9.58 8.25
N ILE A 84 -14.40 8.80 7.75
CA ILE A 84 -14.48 8.42 6.34
C ILE A 84 -15.72 9.07 5.76
N GLN A 85 -15.53 9.93 4.77
CA GLN A 85 -16.58 10.65 4.07
C GLN A 85 -16.79 10.00 2.71
N GLY A 86 -18.04 9.76 2.32
CA GLY A 86 -18.42 9.21 1.03
C GLY A 86 -19.35 10.16 0.28
N TYR A 87 -19.16 10.26 -1.04
CA TYR A 87 -20.01 11.04 -1.92
C TYR A 87 -20.45 10.20 -3.12
N GLU A 88 -21.76 10.19 -3.38
CA GLU A 88 -22.40 9.53 -4.52
C GLU A 88 -22.84 10.59 -5.52
N ARG A 89 -22.26 10.56 -6.72
CA ARG A 89 -22.42 11.58 -7.75
C ARG A 89 -23.80 11.53 -8.41
N GLU A 90 -24.40 10.34 -8.53
CA GLU A 90 -25.68 10.15 -9.23
C GLU A 90 -26.82 10.92 -8.56
N ASN A 91 -26.91 10.87 -7.23
CA ASN A 91 -27.98 11.49 -6.44
C ASN A 91 -27.47 12.57 -5.48
N GLY A 92 -26.16 12.83 -5.45
CA GLY A 92 -25.54 13.82 -4.58
C GLY A 92 -25.54 13.41 -3.10
N MET A 93 -25.73 12.14 -2.78
CA MET A 93 -25.81 11.69 -1.39
C MET A 93 -24.44 11.68 -0.71
N TYR A 94 -24.41 12.16 0.53
CA TYR A 94 -23.22 12.25 1.36
C TYR A 94 -23.33 11.33 2.57
N ARG A 95 -22.26 10.61 2.89
CA ARG A 95 -22.20 9.62 3.97
C ARG A 95 -20.97 9.86 4.84
N VAL A 96 -21.08 9.55 6.12
CA VAL A 96 -19.96 9.59 7.06
C VAL A 96 -19.94 8.28 7.84
N GLY A 97 -18.78 7.64 7.86
CA GLY A 97 -18.47 6.47 8.68
C GLY A 97 -17.25 6.73 9.55
N TYR A 98 -17.07 5.88 10.55
CA TYR A 98 -15.93 5.92 11.45
C TYR A 98 -15.23 4.56 11.44
N CYS A 99 -13.92 4.57 11.60
CA CYS A 99 -13.11 3.36 11.64
C CYS A 99 -11.98 3.55 12.64
N ASP A 100 -11.80 2.61 13.57
CA ASP A 100 -10.64 2.62 14.46
C ASP A 100 -9.51 1.77 13.87
N VAL A 101 -8.30 2.33 13.86
CA VAL A 101 -7.09 1.69 13.32
C VAL A 101 -6.11 1.44 14.47
N GLU A 102 -5.90 0.18 14.81
CA GLU A 102 -4.99 -0.22 15.88
C GLU A 102 -3.57 0.36 15.65
N PRO A 103 -2.94 1.06 16.59
CA PRO A 103 -1.60 1.61 16.35
C PRO A 103 -0.53 0.55 16.03
N SER A 104 -0.75 -0.72 16.40
CA SER A 104 0.17 -1.82 16.11
C SER A 104 -0.55 -3.15 15.97
N GLN A 105 -0.48 -3.77 14.80
CA GLN A 105 -0.97 -5.12 14.55
C GLN A 105 -0.09 -5.86 13.52
N PRO A 106 -0.18 -7.20 13.41
CA PRO A 106 0.65 -7.97 12.47
C PRO A 106 0.38 -7.69 10.99
N SER A 107 -0.77 -7.09 10.65
CA SER A 107 -1.17 -6.76 9.29
C SER A 107 -0.91 -5.30 8.98
N ASP A 108 -0.37 -5.00 7.80
CA ASP A 108 -0.24 -3.63 7.28
C ASP A 108 -1.58 -2.98 6.94
N TRP A 109 -2.67 -3.74 6.98
CA TRP A 109 -3.98 -3.35 6.49
C TRP A 109 -5.07 -3.49 7.53
N THR A 110 -5.90 -2.46 7.61
CA THR A 110 -7.16 -2.43 8.35
C THR A 110 -8.33 -2.25 7.39
N GLN A 111 -9.38 -3.05 7.55
CA GLN A 111 -10.59 -2.94 6.74
C GLN A 111 -11.60 -2.05 7.45
N CYS A 112 -11.98 -0.98 6.78
CA CYS A 112 -12.93 0.00 7.27
C CYS A 112 -14.23 -0.07 6.49
N GLN A 113 -15.35 0.13 7.16
CA GLN A 113 -16.64 0.14 6.51
C GLN A 113 -17.21 1.56 6.48
N LEU A 114 -17.55 2.06 5.28
CA LEU A 114 -18.32 3.29 5.13
C LEU A 114 -19.82 2.96 5.31
N PHE A 115 -20.21 2.56 6.52
CA PHE A 115 -21.63 2.51 6.87
C PHE A 115 -22.03 3.83 7.50
N GLY A 116 -22.74 4.64 6.71
CA GLY A 116 -23.44 5.82 7.21
C GLY A 116 -24.68 5.41 7.98
N THR A 117 -24.74 5.78 9.26
CA THR A 117 -25.89 5.74 10.18
C THR A 117 -26.58 4.39 10.41
N LEU A 118 -26.77 4.04 11.69
CA LEU A 118 -27.73 3.05 12.19
C LEU A 118 -29.17 3.41 11.77
#